data_AF-A0A2A2QYV9-F1
#
_entry.id   AF-A0A2A2QYV9-F1
#
_cell.length_a   1.000
_cell.length_b   1.000
_cell.length_c   1.000
_cell.angle_alpha   90.00
_cell.angle_beta   90.00
_cell.angle_gamma   90.00
#
_symmetry.space_group_name_H-M   'P 1'
#
loop_
_entity.id
_entity.type
_entity.pdbx_description
1 polymer ?
#
loop_
_entity_poly.entity_id
_entity_poly.type
_entity_poly.pdbx_seq_one_letter_code
_entity_poly.pdbx_strand_id
1 'polypeptide(L)'
;MKRYSISILARQFGLSRSALLYYDRIGLLKPSGRTATDYRVYTERDRRRLERICAFRAAGLALGDMASILAVKGKPSVRVLERRLGEIGREITALRQKQRLLSEMVRRSATGSRPPMVDKAMWVGLLRAGGMDEAAMLRWHAEFERQAPVAHEEFLVSLGIGAEERARIRAG
;
A
#
# COMPACT_ATOMS: atom_id res chain seq x y z
N MET A 1 -43.00 -5.24 -14.78
CA MET A 1 -41.75 -4.63 -14.24
C MET A 1 -41.01 -5.65 -13.38
N LYS A 2 -39.68 -5.74 -13.50
CA LYS A 2 -38.86 -6.65 -12.68
C LYS A 2 -38.87 -6.20 -11.22
N ARG A 3 -39.06 -7.15 -10.31
CA ARG A 3 -39.14 -6.96 -8.86
C ARG A 3 -38.00 -7.72 -8.19
N TYR A 4 -37.42 -7.13 -7.16
CA TYR A 4 -36.30 -7.70 -6.41
C TYR A 4 -36.65 -7.79 -4.93
N SER A 5 -36.27 -8.89 -4.29
CA SER A 5 -36.28 -9.00 -2.83
C SER A 5 -35.03 -8.34 -2.25
N ILE A 6 -35.09 -8.00 -0.96
CA ILE A 6 -33.94 -7.43 -0.24
C ILE A 6 -32.71 -8.34 -0.31
N SER A 7 -32.89 -9.66 -0.22
CA SER A 7 -31.79 -10.63 -0.27
C SER A 7 -31.13 -10.68 -1.66
N ILE A 8 -31.92 -10.58 -2.73
CA ILE A 8 -31.39 -10.56 -4.10
C ILE A 8 -30.58 -9.29 -4.34
N LEU A 9 -31.10 -8.11 -3.96
CA LEU A 9 -30.35 -6.86 -4.09
C LEU A 9 -29.08 -6.84 -3.25
N ALA A 10 -29.17 -7.29 -1.99
CA ALA A 10 -28.02 -7.39 -1.11
C ALA A 10 -26.90 -8.21 -1.76
N ARG A 11 -27.22 -9.40 -2.28
CA ARG A 11 -26.26 -10.27 -2.97
C ARG A 11 -25.68 -9.63 -4.24
N GLN A 12 -26.52 -9.00 -5.06
CA GLN A 12 -26.07 -8.39 -6.32
C GLN A 12 -25.06 -7.24 -6.13
N PHE A 13 -25.20 -6.48 -5.05
CA PHE A 13 -24.33 -5.33 -4.75
C PHE A 13 -23.27 -5.62 -3.68
N GLY A 14 -23.11 -6.88 -3.25
CA GLY A 14 -22.16 -7.24 -2.20
C GLY A 14 -22.45 -6.57 -0.85
N LEU A 15 -23.71 -6.28 -0.56
CA LEU A 15 -24.14 -5.61 0.67
C LEU A 15 -24.78 -6.60 1.63
N SER A 16 -24.72 -6.31 2.93
CA SER A 16 -25.53 -7.04 3.91
C SER A 16 -26.99 -6.61 3.82
N ARG A 17 -27.90 -7.51 4.24
CA ARG A 17 -29.32 -7.16 4.42
C ARG A 17 -29.50 -6.00 5.40
N SER A 18 -28.69 -5.96 6.46
CA SER A 18 -28.70 -4.87 7.46
C SER A 18 -28.35 -3.51 6.85
N ALA A 19 -27.44 -3.46 5.86
CA ALA A 19 -27.11 -2.22 5.16
C ALA A 19 -28.31 -1.68 4.36
N LEU A 20 -29.04 -2.54 3.64
CA LEU A 20 -30.24 -2.11 2.92
C LEU A 20 -31.38 -1.67 3.85
N LEU A 21 -31.55 -2.35 5.00
CA LEU A 21 -32.50 -1.92 6.03
C LEU A 21 -32.10 -0.58 6.66
N TYR A 22 -30.81 -0.34 6.83
CA TYR A 22 -30.31 0.93 7.30
C TYR A 22 -30.59 2.05 6.28
N TYR A 23 -30.33 1.81 4.99
CA TYR A 23 -30.64 2.77 3.93
C TYR A 23 -32.14 3.10 3.84
N ASP A 24 -33.01 2.12 4.09
CA ASP A 24 -34.47 2.34 4.22
C ASP A 24 -34.78 3.27 5.40
N ARG A 25 -34.21 2.97 6.57
CA ARG A 25 -34.40 3.75 7.81
C ARG A 25 -34.00 5.22 7.67
N ILE A 26 -32.87 5.49 7.01
CA ILE A 26 -32.40 6.87 6.79
C ILE A 26 -33.00 7.50 5.52
N GLY A 27 -33.92 6.82 4.85
CA GLY A 27 -34.60 7.32 3.64
C GLY A 27 -33.72 7.39 2.38
N LEU A 28 -32.51 6.84 2.42
CA LEU A 28 -31.58 6.84 1.29
C LEU A 28 -32.06 5.91 0.17
N LEU A 29 -32.60 4.74 0.52
CA LEU A 29 -33.22 3.80 -0.41
C LEU A 29 -34.47 3.17 0.21
N LYS A 30 -35.65 3.57 -0.26
CA LYS A 30 -36.93 2.99 0.19
C LYS A 30 -37.40 1.90 -0.78
N PRO A 31 -38.00 0.80 -0.29
CA PRO A 31 -38.64 -0.17 -1.17
C PRO A 31 -39.82 0.46 -1.90
N SER A 32 -39.95 0.20 -3.20
CA SER A 32 -41.10 0.67 -4.00
C SER A 32 -42.44 0.06 -3.55
N GLY A 33 -42.43 -1.02 -2.78
CA GLY A 33 -43.65 -1.60 -2.24
C GLY A 33 -43.38 -2.78 -1.32
N ARG A 34 -44.47 -3.46 -0.95
CA ARG A 34 -44.46 -4.67 -0.14
C ARG A 34 -45.33 -5.75 -0.79
N THR A 35 -45.03 -7.03 -0.54
CA THR A 35 -45.90 -8.15 -0.93
C THR A 35 -47.14 -8.21 -0.06
N ALA A 36 -48.14 -9.01 -0.46
CA ALA A 36 -49.31 -9.31 0.37
C ALA A 36 -48.95 -9.93 1.74
N THR A 37 -47.78 -10.56 1.82
CA THR A 37 -47.17 -11.16 3.02
C THR A 37 -46.16 -10.23 3.73
N ASP A 38 -46.25 -8.92 3.49
CA ASP A 38 -45.45 -7.85 4.11
C ASP A 38 -43.93 -7.86 3.81
N TYR A 39 -43.47 -8.60 2.80
CA TYR A 39 -42.06 -8.57 2.38
C TYR A 39 -41.73 -7.35 1.53
N ARG A 40 -40.58 -6.71 1.79
CA ARG A 40 -40.07 -5.57 1.00
C ARG A 40 -39.79 -5.96 -0.44
N VAL A 41 -40.29 -5.14 -1.37
CA VAL A 41 -40.12 -5.30 -2.81
C VAL A 41 -39.49 -4.05 -3.40
N TYR A 42 -38.47 -4.26 -4.21
CA TYR A 42 -37.75 -3.20 -4.91
C TYR A 42 -37.98 -3.30 -6.41
N THR A 43 -38.09 -2.17 -7.09
CA THR A 43 -38.21 -2.11 -8.55
C THR A 43 -36.85 -1.89 -9.21
N GLU A 44 -36.81 -1.96 -10.53
CA GLU A 44 -35.63 -1.58 -11.31
C GLU A 44 -35.17 -0.13 -11.05
N ARG A 45 -36.10 0.78 -10.72
CA ARG A 45 -35.76 2.15 -10.33
C ARG A 45 -34.96 2.17 -9.02
N ASP A 46 -35.35 1.36 -8.06
CA ASP A 46 -34.64 1.24 -6.77
C ASP A 46 -33.28 0.61 -6.98
N ARG A 47 -33.17 -0.39 -7.86
CA ARG A 47 -31.89 -1.00 -8.24
C ARG A 47 -30.91 0.04 -8.79
N ARG A 48 -31.35 0.87 -9.75
CA ARG A 48 -30.52 1.97 -10.30
C ARG A 48 -30.16 3.01 -9.26
N ARG A 49 -31.06 3.29 -8.31
CA ARG A 49 -30.76 4.18 -7.18
C ARG A 49 -29.67 3.58 -6.28
N LEU A 50 -29.77 2.30 -5.96
CA LEU A 50 -28.77 1.55 -5.18
C LEU A 50 -27.41 1.52 -5.89
N GLU A 51 -27.39 1.33 -7.20
CA GLU A 51 -26.17 1.39 -8.02
C GLU A 51 -25.45 2.74 -7.86
N ARG A 52 -26.18 3.86 -7.92
CA ARG A 52 -25.61 5.20 -7.65
C ARG A 52 -25.11 5.35 -6.21
N ILE A 53 -25.84 4.83 -5.22
CA ILE A 53 -25.41 4.85 -3.82
C ILE A 53 -24.07 4.11 -3.65
N CYS A 54 -23.94 2.93 -4.26
CA CYS A 54 -22.70 2.15 -4.23
C CYS A 54 -21.54 2.91 -4.90
N ALA A 55 -21.76 3.54 -6.05
CA ALA A 55 -20.74 4.35 -6.72
C ALA A 55 -20.27 5.53 -5.86
N PHE A 56 -21.18 6.27 -5.22
CA PHE A 56 -20.80 7.38 -4.34
C PHE A 56 -20.07 6.89 -3.08
N ARG A 57 -20.48 5.75 -2.52
CA ARG A 57 -19.78 5.13 -1.40
C ARG A 57 -18.36 4.73 -1.77
N ALA A 58 -18.17 4.14 -2.96
CA ALA A 58 -16.84 3.79 -3.46
C ALA A 58 -15.95 5.03 -3.66
N ALA A 59 -16.54 6.17 -4.05
CA ALA A 59 -15.85 7.46 -4.16
C ALA A 59 -15.62 8.16 -2.80
N GLY A 60 -16.01 7.54 -1.68
CA GLY A 60 -15.77 8.06 -0.32
C GLY A 60 -16.69 9.20 0.09
N LEU A 61 -17.87 9.37 -0.54
CA LEU A 61 -18.85 10.35 -0.09
C LEU A 61 -19.50 9.90 1.22
N ALA A 62 -19.87 10.87 2.07
CA ALA A 62 -20.68 10.60 3.25
C ALA A 62 -22.14 10.31 2.87
N LEU A 63 -22.86 9.52 3.68
CA LEU A 63 -24.26 9.14 3.38
C LEU A 63 -25.20 10.36 3.29
N GLY A 64 -24.96 11.40 4.08
CA GLY A 64 -25.74 12.65 4.01
C GLY A 64 -25.54 13.39 2.68
N ASP A 65 -24.31 13.43 2.17
CA ASP A 65 -23.99 14.00 0.86
C ASP A 65 -24.64 13.21 -0.28
N MET A 66 -24.64 11.88 -0.18
CA MET A 66 -25.36 11.01 -1.14
C MET A 66 -26.85 11.30 -1.15
N ALA A 67 -27.47 11.48 0.02
CA ALA A 67 -28.90 11.80 0.11
C ALA A 67 -29.22 13.11 -0.61
N SER A 68 -28.42 14.16 -0.40
CA SER A 68 -28.55 15.44 -1.10
C SER A 68 -28.42 15.30 -2.62
N ILE A 69 -27.41 14.57 -3.10
CA ILE A 69 -27.19 14.33 -4.53
C ILE A 69 -28.35 13.51 -5.15
N LEU A 70 -28.94 12.60 -4.39
CA LEU A 70 -30.01 11.71 -4.84
C LEU A 70 -31.42 12.30 -4.68
N ALA A 71 -31.57 13.40 -3.94
CA ALA A 71 -32.83 14.11 -3.73
C ALA A 71 -33.16 15.06 -4.90
N VAL A 72 -32.15 15.70 -5.49
CA VAL A 72 -32.34 16.61 -6.61
C VAL A 72 -32.61 15.81 -7.90
N LYS A 73 -33.77 16.00 -8.52
CA LYS A 73 -34.04 15.57 -9.90
C LYS A 73 -33.24 16.46 -10.86
N GLY A 74 -31.92 16.32 -10.88
CA GLY A 74 -31.03 17.17 -11.66
C GLY A 74 -29.59 16.70 -11.61
N LYS A 75 -28.66 17.49 -12.16
CA LYS A 75 -27.23 17.21 -12.05
C LYS A 75 -26.87 17.07 -10.56
N PRO A 76 -26.08 16.06 -10.16
CA PRO A 76 -25.47 16.01 -8.83
C PRO A 76 -24.97 17.39 -8.47
N SER A 77 -25.11 17.84 -7.22
CA SER A 77 -24.50 19.09 -6.81
C SER A 77 -22.99 18.96 -7.04
N VAL A 78 -22.52 19.45 -8.18
CA VAL A 78 -21.14 19.31 -8.66
C VAL A 78 -20.18 19.76 -7.56
N ARG A 79 -20.59 20.78 -6.80
CA ARG A 79 -19.97 21.27 -5.56
C ARG A 79 -19.61 20.20 -4.52
N VAL A 80 -20.47 19.21 -4.28
CA VAL A 80 -20.20 18.14 -3.30
C VAL A 80 -19.12 17.20 -3.83
N LEU A 81 -19.15 16.90 -5.13
CA LEU A 81 -18.11 16.09 -5.78
C LEU A 81 -16.78 16.85 -5.85
N GLU A 82 -16.80 18.14 -6.21
CA GLU A 82 -15.63 19.04 -6.21
C GLU A 82 -15.02 19.14 -4.81
N ARG A 83 -15.85 19.29 -3.77
CA ARG A 83 -15.38 19.30 -2.39
C ARG A 83 -14.66 18.00 -2.04
N ARG A 84 -15.26 16.83 -2.33
CA ARG A 84 -14.63 15.54 -2.04
C ARG A 84 -13.36 15.33 -2.85
N LEU A 85 -13.33 15.75 -4.12
CA LEU A 85 -12.14 15.71 -4.95
C LEU A 85 -11.01 16.56 -4.34
N GLY A 86 -11.33 17.76 -3.85
CA GLY A 86 -10.38 18.61 -3.15
C GLY A 86 -9.85 18.00 -1.84
N GLU A 87 -10.72 17.37 -1.06
CA GLU A 87 -10.32 16.63 0.16
C GLU A 87 -9.35 15.50 -0.16
N ILE A 88 -9.66 14.67 -1.16
CA ILE A 88 -8.78 13.59 -1.62
C ILE A 88 -7.42 14.15 -2.08
N GLY A 89 -7.40 15.27 -2.80
CA GLY A 89 -6.14 15.93 -3.19
C GLY A 89 -5.27 16.31 -2.00
N ARG A 90 -5.87 16.81 -0.91
CA ARG A 90 -5.15 17.12 0.35
C ARG A 90 -4.66 15.85 1.04
N GLU A 91 -5.50 14.81 1.11
CA GLU A 91 -5.14 13.51 1.68
C GLU A 91 -3.92 12.90 0.94
N ILE A 92 -3.93 12.91 -0.41
CA ILE A 92 -2.81 12.45 -1.24
C ILE A 92 -1.54 13.25 -0.94
N THR A 93 -1.65 14.57 -0.84
CA THR A 93 -0.51 15.44 -0.57
C THR A 93 0.11 15.13 0.79
N ALA A 94 -0.72 14.97 1.81
CA ALA A 94 -0.27 14.61 3.16
C ALA A 94 0.35 13.21 3.21
N LEU A 95 -0.24 12.22 2.53
CA LEU A 95 0.31 10.87 2.45
C LEU A 95 1.67 10.85 1.75
N ARG A 96 1.83 11.60 0.65
CA ARG A 96 3.12 11.75 -0.04
C ARG A 96 4.19 12.40 0.86
N GLN A 97 3.82 13.37 1.70
CA GLN A 97 4.75 13.96 2.66
C GLN A 97 5.18 12.96 3.73
N LYS A 98 4.25 12.19 4.29
CA LYS A 98 4.57 11.11 5.24
C LYS A 98 5.47 10.05 4.62
N GLN A 99 5.19 9.64 3.38
CA GLN A 99 6.03 8.70 2.63
C GLN A 99 7.46 9.22 2.49
N ARG A 100 7.66 10.50 2.11
CA ARG A 100 9.00 11.10 2.01
C ARG A 100 9.75 11.07 3.34
N LEU A 101 9.11 11.45 4.43
CA LEU A 101 9.72 11.41 5.77
C LEU A 101 10.13 9.98 6.15
N LEU A 102 9.26 8.98 5.93
CA LEU A 102 9.59 7.58 6.19
C LEU A 102 10.75 7.10 5.31
N SER A 103 10.77 7.47 4.03
CA SER A 103 11.89 7.14 3.13
C SER A 103 13.21 7.78 3.60
N GLU A 104 13.18 9.01 4.11
CA GLU A 104 14.35 9.65 4.71
C GLU A 104 14.80 8.94 5.99
N MET A 105 13.87 8.55 6.87
CA MET A 105 14.20 7.80 8.08
C MET A 105 14.82 6.45 7.74
N VAL A 106 14.23 5.70 6.80
CA VAL A 106 14.80 4.42 6.32
C VAL A 106 16.20 4.63 5.74
N ARG A 107 16.40 5.67 4.91
CA ARG A 107 17.73 6.01 4.39
C ARG A 107 18.72 6.34 5.51
N ARG A 108 18.31 7.14 6.50
CA ARG A 108 19.15 7.51 7.65
C ARG A 108 19.52 6.31 8.50
N SER A 109 18.57 5.41 8.74
CA SER A 109 18.80 4.14 9.43
C SER A 109 19.71 3.20 8.63
N ALA A 110 19.61 3.20 7.29
CA ALA A 110 20.50 2.45 6.42
C ALA A 110 21.92 3.05 6.35
N THR A 111 22.06 4.38 6.39
CA THR A 111 23.36 5.06 6.58
C THR A 111 23.86 5.00 8.01
N GLY A 112 23.00 4.58 8.95
CA GLY A 112 23.31 4.22 10.33
C GLY A 112 23.71 2.75 10.48
N SER A 113 23.99 2.04 9.39
CA SER A 113 24.91 0.90 9.45
C SER A 113 26.20 1.43 10.04
N ARG A 114 26.40 1.17 11.34
CA ARG A 114 27.65 1.36 12.06
C ARG A 114 28.77 0.99 11.07
N PRO A 115 29.78 1.86 10.82
CA PRO A 115 30.90 1.46 9.98
C PRO A 115 31.35 0.10 10.48
N PRO A 116 31.61 -0.87 9.58
CA PRO A 116 32.01 -2.19 10.00
C PRO A 116 33.13 -2.00 11.01
N MET A 117 33.01 -2.65 12.17
CA MET A 117 33.92 -2.40 13.30
C MET A 117 35.40 -2.59 12.89
N VAL A 118 35.60 -3.34 11.80
CA VAL A 118 36.80 -3.40 10.98
C VAL A 118 36.40 -3.10 9.52
N ASP A 119 36.84 -1.98 8.95
CA ASP A 119 36.73 -1.73 7.51
C ASP A 119 37.90 -2.37 6.74
N LYS A 120 37.86 -2.33 5.40
CA LYS A 120 38.94 -2.87 4.55
C LYS A 120 40.31 -2.33 4.93
N ALA A 121 40.43 -1.03 5.20
CA ALA A 121 41.71 -0.39 5.49
C ALA A 121 42.28 -0.87 6.82
N MET A 122 41.43 -0.96 7.85
CA MET A 122 41.79 -1.49 9.16
C MET A 122 42.16 -2.98 9.09
N TRP A 123 41.40 -3.79 8.35
CA TRP A 123 41.70 -5.22 8.15
C TRP A 123 43.08 -5.43 7.51
N VAL A 124 43.37 -4.73 6.41
CA VAL A 124 44.68 -4.78 5.75
C VAL A 124 45.79 -4.29 6.70
N GLY A 125 45.52 -3.26 7.50
CA GLY A 125 46.43 -2.76 8.53
C GLY A 125 46.80 -3.82 9.58
N LEU A 126 45.81 -4.59 10.06
CA LEU A 126 46.02 -5.68 11.01
C LEU A 126 46.87 -6.80 10.42
N LEU A 127 46.64 -7.19 9.16
CA LEU A 127 47.45 -8.22 8.48
C LEU A 127 48.91 -7.77 8.32
N ARG A 128 49.14 -6.50 7.93
CA ARG A 128 50.50 -5.94 7.85
C ARG A 128 51.18 -5.91 9.21
N ALA A 129 50.47 -5.47 10.26
CA ALA A 129 51.00 -5.47 11.62
C ALA A 129 51.32 -6.89 12.13
N GLY A 130 50.58 -7.90 11.66
CA GLY A 130 50.86 -9.32 11.88
C GLY A 130 52.01 -9.89 11.05
N GLY A 131 52.71 -9.07 10.25
CA GLY A 131 53.87 -9.47 9.45
C GLY A 131 53.54 -10.06 8.08
N MET A 132 52.29 -9.97 7.62
CA MET A 132 51.94 -10.38 6.25
C MET A 132 52.32 -9.29 5.25
N ASP A 133 53.17 -9.64 4.29
CA ASP A 133 53.44 -8.82 3.11
C ASP A 133 52.32 -8.96 2.06
N GLU A 134 52.36 -8.16 1.00
CA GLU A 134 51.33 -8.16 -0.04
C GLU A 134 51.23 -9.52 -0.75
N ALA A 135 52.35 -10.19 -0.98
CA ALA A 135 52.37 -11.50 -1.61
C ALA A 135 51.70 -12.57 -0.72
N ALA A 136 51.92 -12.53 0.59
CA ALA A 136 51.26 -13.39 1.56
C ALA A 136 49.76 -13.12 1.64
N MET A 137 49.34 -11.86 1.60
CA MET A 137 47.91 -11.50 1.57
C MET A 137 47.21 -12.03 0.33
N LEU A 138 47.84 -11.89 -0.85
CA LEU A 138 47.29 -12.40 -2.10
C LEU A 138 47.17 -13.92 -2.09
N ARG A 139 48.20 -14.64 -1.61
CA ARG A 139 48.15 -16.10 -1.45
C ARG A 139 47.03 -16.54 -0.51
N TRP A 140 46.88 -15.85 0.63
CA TRP A 140 45.83 -16.14 1.60
C TRP A 140 44.44 -15.90 1.01
N HIS A 141 44.25 -14.78 0.31
CA HIS A 141 42.99 -14.42 -0.35
C HIS A 141 42.60 -15.44 -1.41
N ALA A 142 43.52 -15.80 -2.31
CA ALA A 142 43.28 -16.79 -3.35
C ALA A 142 42.91 -18.16 -2.75
N GLU A 143 43.55 -18.54 -1.64
CA GLU A 143 43.23 -19.78 -0.94
C GLU A 143 41.85 -19.72 -0.25
N PHE A 144 41.48 -18.59 0.33
CA PHE A 144 40.17 -18.41 0.96
C PHE A 144 39.02 -18.45 -0.07
N GLU A 145 39.17 -17.77 -1.21
CA GLU A 145 38.21 -17.84 -2.32
C GLU A 145 38.09 -19.27 -2.85
N ARG A 146 39.21 -19.99 -2.99
CA ARG A 146 39.23 -21.37 -3.50
C ARG A 146 38.55 -22.35 -2.54
N GLN A 147 38.78 -22.21 -1.24
CA GLN A 147 38.24 -23.14 -0.24
C GLN A 147 36.79 -22.82 0.17
N ALA A 148 36.40 -21.55 0.22
CA ALA A 148 35.13 -21.13 0.77
C ALA A 148 34.56 -19.85 0.09
N PRO A 149 34.17 -19.92 -1.19
CA PRO A 149 33.78 -18.74 -1.98
C PRO A 149 32.55 -18.01 -1.44
N VAL A 150 31.59 -18.74 -0.84
CA VAL A 150 30.39 -18.13 -0.22
C VAL A 150 30.76 -17.38 1.06
N ALA A 151 31.57 -17.98 1.93
CA ALA A 151 32.02 -17.35 3.17
C ALA A 151 32.94 -16.15 2.88
N HIS A 152 33.73 -16.22 1.81
CA HIS A 152 34.58 -15.13 1.37
C HIS A 152 33.75 -13.93 0.85
N GLU A 153 32.68 -14.15 0.07
CA GLU A 153 31.74 -13.09 -0.32
C GLU A 153 31.08 -12.42 0.90
N GLU A 154 30.58 -13.22 1.86
CA GLU A 154 29.99 -12.71 3.10
C GLU A 154 30.99 -11.90 3.93
N PHE A 155 32.24 -12.35 4.00
CA PHE A 155 33.32 -11.64 4.67
C PHE A 155 33.59 -10.27 4.02
N LEU A 156 33.72 -10.21 2.69
CA LEU A 156 33.92 -8.95 1.99
C LEU A 156 32.73 -7.98 2.14
N VAL A 157 31.49 -8.50 2.19
CA VAL A 157 30.29 -7.72 2.55
C VAL A 157 30.41 -7.17 3.97
N SER A 158 30.90 -7.98 4.93
CA SER A 158 31.07 -7.56 6.32
C SER A 158 32.11 -6.44 6.50
N LEU A 159 33.09 -6.32 5.59
CA LEU A 159 34.07 -5.22 5.56
C LEU A 159 33.52 -3.94 4.91
N GLY A 160 32.24 -3.92 4.52
CA GLY A 160 31.60 -2.76 3.89
C GLY A 160 32.02 -2.52 2.44
N ILE A 161 32.64 -3.49 1.78
CA ILE A 161 33.12 -3.35 0.40
C ILE A 161 31.94 -3.43 -0.57
N GLY A 162 31.82 -2.48 -1.49
CA GLY A 162 30.73 -2.42 -2.48
C GLY A 162 30.77 -3.54 -3.52
N ALA A 163 29.64 -3.88 -4.12
CA ALA A 163 29.49 -5.04 -5.02
C ALA A 163 30.47 -5.05 -6.21
N GLU A 164 30.70 -3.90 -6.85
CA GLU A 164 31.66 -3.79 -7.96
C GLU A 164 33.11 -4.04 -7.52
N GLU A 165 33.48 -3.57 -6.34
CA GLU A 165 34.83 -3.77 -5.81
C GLU A 165 35.05 -5.23 -5.37
N ARG A 166 34.05 -5.87 -4.76
CA ARG A 166 34.13 -7.30 -4.42
C ARG A 166 34.31 -8.18 -5.66
N ALA A 167 33.59 -7.87 -6.74
CA ALA A 167 33.74 -8.59 -8.00
C ALA A 167 35.18 -8.47 -8.56
N ARG A 168 35.81 -7.29 -8.47
CA ARG A 168 37.22 -7.10 -8.86
C ARG A 168 38.18 -7.87 -7.97
N ILE A 169 37.97 -7.81 -6.65
CA ILE A 169 38.80 -8.50 -5.66
C ILE A 169 38.78 -10.01 -5.88
N ARG A 170 37.60 -10.60 -6.09
CA ARG A 170 37.45 -12.05 -6.30
C ARG A 170 37.95 -12.54 -7.67
N ALA A 171 38.12 -11.63 -8.63
CA ALA A 171 38.61 -11.94 -9.97
C ALA A 171 40.14 -11.86 -10.11
N GLY A 172 40.85 -11.30 -9.11
CA GLY A 172 42.31 -11.15 -9.08
C GLY A 172 42.97 -12.18 -8.17
#